data_AF-A0AAD9TLU5-F1
#
_entry.id   AF-A0AAD9TLU5-F1
#
_cell.length_a   1.000
_cell.length_b   1.000
_cell.length_c   1.000
_cell.angle_alpha   90.00
_cell.angle_beta   90.00
_cell.angle_gamma   90.00
#
_symmetry.space_group_name_H-M   'P 1'
#
loop_
_entity.id
_entity.type
_entity.pdbx_description
1 polymer ?
#
loop_
_entity_poly.entity_id
_entity_poly.type
_entity_poly.pdbx_seq_one_letter_code
_entity_poly.pdbx_strand_id
1 'polypeptide(L)'
;MFWFKSSTLPPGIGNLTSLRNLHAFQVGHMSGHGIEELKNMAYLTGTFRISKLENAVNAVDDKLNEKKKLDKLVLEWSNRVDNPKAISDEEKLLNDLQPHSRLTEQQLSKIYTH
;
A
#
# COMPACT_ATOMS: atom_id res chain seq x y z
N MET A 1 0.19 14.16 -29.37
CA MET A 1 -0.80 13.50 -28.49
C MET A 1 -0.23 13.45 -27.09
N PHE A 2 -0.82 14.19 -26.15
CA PHE A 2 -0.38 14.23 -24.76
C PHE A 2 -1.12 13.14 -24.01
N TRP A 3 -0.49 11.99 -23.84
CA TRP A 3 -1.00 10.95 -22.95
C TRP A 3 -0.70 11.42 -21.53
N PHE A 4 -1.74 11.74 -20.75
CA PHE A 4 -1.57 11.95 -19.32
C PHE A 4 -1.32 10.58 -18.72
N LYS A 5 -0.12 10.38 -18.19
CA LYS A 5 0.24 9.19 -17.43
C LYS A 5 -0.58 9.25 -16.15
N SER A 6 -1.74 8.58 -16.12
CA SER A 6 -2.54 8.45 -14.90
C SER A 6 -1.71 7.67 -13.89
N SER A 7 -1.13 8.37 -12.91
CA SER A 7 -0.34 7.76 -11.83
C SER A 7 -1.21 7.12 -10.75
N THR A 8 -2.53 7.33 -10.80
CA THR A 8 -3.50 6.85 -9.82
C THR A 8 -4.49 5.88 -10.44
N LEU A 9 -4.73 4.77 -9.75
CA LEU A 9 -5.78 3.80 -10.08
C LEU A 9 -7.17 4.46 -9.91
N PRO A 10 -8.19 4.02 -10.67
CA PRO A 10 -9.56 4.49 -10.46
C PRO A 10 -10.08 4.11 -9.07
N PRO A 11 -11.04 4.87 -8.53
CA PRO A 11 -11.65 4.54 -7.25
C PRO A 11 -12.38 3.19 -7.32
N GLY A 12 -12.39 2.43 -6.22
CA GLY A 12 -13.12 1.16 -6.14
C GLY A 12 -12.38 -0.02 -6.79
N ILE A 13 -11.05 0.06 -6.95
CA ILE A 13 -10.23 -1.04 -7.46
C ILE A 13 -10.37 -2.30 -6.59
N GLY A 14 -10.69 -2.15 -5.31
CA GLY A 14 -10.94 -3.23 -4.36
C GLY A 14 -12.12 -4.13 -4.71
N ASN A 15 -13.01 -3.68 -5.61
CA ASN A 15 -14.10 -4.49 -6.15
C ASN A 15 -13.59 -5.57 -7.12
N LEU A 16 -12.37 -5.46 -7.63
CA LEU A 16 -11.72 -6.48 -8.46
C LEU A 16 -11.14 -7.59 -7.59
N THR A 17 -11.99 -8.29 -6.83
CA THR A 17 -11.57 -9.26 -5.81
C THR A 17 -10.76 -10.43 -6.37
N SER A 18 -10.97 -10.79 -7.64
CA SER A 18 -10.25 -11.86 -8.36
C SER A 18 -8.97 -11.39 -9.07
N LEU A 19 -8.59 -10.12 -8.92
CA LEU A 19 -7.39 -9.57 -9.54
C LEU A 19 -6.13 -10.26 -8.98
N ARG A 20 -5.22 -10.65 -9.87
CA ARG A 20 -3.96 -11.33 -9.52
C ARG A 20 -2.74 -10.45 -9.72
N ASN A 21 -2.73 -9.70 -10.83
CA ASN A 21 -1.59 -8.93 -11.29
C ASN A 21 -1.85 -7.44 -11.04
N LEU A 22 -1.68 -7.01 -9.80
CA LEU A 22 -1.57 -5.59 -9.45
C LEU A 22 -0.18 -5.36 -8.89
N HIS A 23 0.60 -4.50 -9.53
CA HIS A 23 2.00 -4.27 -9.14
C HIS A 23 2.19 -3.07 -8.21
N ALA A 24 1.31 -2.07 -8.29
CA ALA A 24 1.43 -0.85 -7.50
C ALA A 24 0.05 -0.31 -7.12
N PHE A 25 -0.04 0.22 -5.91
CA PHE A 25 -1.17 0.96 -5.39
C PHE A 25 -0.67 2.25 -4.70
N GLN A 26 -1.32 3.38 -4.96
CA GLN A 26 -1.00 4.65 -4.32
C GLN A 26 -2.13 5.00 -3.36
N VAL A 27 -1.84 5.08 -2.07
CA VAL A 27 -2.85 5.45 -1.06
C VAL A 27 -3.20 6.93 -1.22
N GLY A 28 -4.49 7.22 -1.35
CA GLY A 28 -5.04 8.58 -1.45
C GLY A 28 -5.98 8.90 -0.30
N HIS A 29 -6.32 10.18 -0.16
CA HIS A 29 -7.32 10.65 0.80
C HIS A 29 -8.75 10.68 0.24
N MET A 30 -8.90 10.50 -1.07
CA MET A 30 -10.22 10.49 -1.71
C MET A 30 -10.91 9.13 -1.51
N SER A 31 -12.23 9.16 -1.39
CA SER A 31 -13.04 7.94 -1.31
C SER A 31 -12.73 7.00 -2.48
N GLY A 32 -12.55 5.71 -2.18
CA GLY A 32 -12.20 4.69 -3.17
C GLY A 32 -10.70 4.61 -3.49
N HIS A 33 -9.86 5.39 -2.84
CA HIS A 33 -8.40 5.38 -3.02
C HIS A 33 -7.63 5.06 -1.72
N GLY A 34 -8.33 4.78 -0.62
CA GLY A 34 -7.70 4.46 0.65
C GLY A 34 -7.19 3.01 0.69
N ILE A 35 -6.46 2.68 1.76
CA ILE A 35 -5.84 1.36 1.93
C ILE A 35 -6.89 0.24 2.11
N GLU A 36 -8.11 0.59 2.52
CA GLU A 36 -9.25 -0.32 2.64
C GLU A 36 -9.65 -0.98 1.32
N GLU A 37 -9.30 -0.39 0.18
CA GLU A 37 -9.51 -0.99 -1.14
C GLU A 37 -8.78 -2.35 -1.26
N LEU A 38 -7.69 -2.54 -0.52
CA LEU A 38 -6.90 -3.77 -0.58
C LEU A 38 -7.53 -4.93 0.21
N LYS A 39 -8.55 -4.67 1.03
CA LYS A 39 -9.15 -5.62 1.98
C LYS A 39 -9.56 -6.95 1.33
N ASN A 40 -10.22 -6.88 0.17
CA ASN A 40 -10.80 -8.05 -0.50
C ASN A 40 -9.94 -8.58 -1.67
N MET A 41 -8.72 -8.08 -1.84
CA MET A 41 -7.83 -8.44 -2.95
C MET A 41 -6.89 -9.60 -2.57
N ALA A 42 -7.45 -10.73 -2.13
CA ALA A 42 -6.68 -11.85 -1.57
C ALA A 42 -5.84 -12.64 -2.61
N TYR A 43 -6.17 -12.52 -3.89
CA TYR A 43 -5.51 -13.27 -4.97
C TYR A 43 -4.31 -12.59 -5.60
N LEU A 44 -3.88 -11.44 -5.07
CA LEU A 44 -2.69 -10.74 -5.54
C LEU A 44 -1.46 -11.65 -5.44
N THR A 45 -0.65 -11.62 -6.50
CA THR A 45 0.54 -12.47 -6.65
C THR A 45 1.77 -11.68 -7.08
N GLY A 46 2.96 -12.22 -6.83
CA GLY A 46 4.21 -11.59 -7.28
C GLY A 46 4.65 -10.44 -6.38
N THR A 47 5.19 -9.39 -7.00
CA THR A 47 5.64 -8.18 -6.31
C THR A 47 4.53 -7.13 -6.30
N PHE A 48 4.20 -6.64 -5.10
CA PHE A 48 3.21 -5.59 -4.89
C PHE A 48 3.81 -4.40 -4.11
N ARG A 49 3.61 -3.19 -4.61
CA ARG A 49 4.12 -1.94 -4.04
C ARG A 49 2.97 -1.07 -3.56
N ILE A 50 3.05 -0.57 -2.33
CA ILE A 50 2.12 0.40 -1.76
C ILE A 50 2.90 1.68 -1.50
N SER A 51 2.44 2.78 -2.07
CA SER A 51 3.08 4.10 -1.98
C SER A 51 2.17 5.13 -1.33
N LYS A 52 2.77 6.20 -0.80
CA LYS A 52 2.11 7.24 0.00
C LYS A 52 1.46 6.70 1.26
N LEU A 53 2.15 5.80 1.94
CA LEU A 53 1.64 5.11 3.12
C LEU A 53 1.27 6.08 4.26
N GLU A 54 1.82 7.30 4.26
CA GLU A 54 1.40 8.41 5.14
C GLU A 54 -0.09 8.74 5.09
N ASN A 55 -0.77 8.35 4.02
CA ASN A 55 -2.20 8.60 3.85
C ASN A 55 -3.09 7.49 4.44
N ALA A 56 -2.51 6.38 4.90
CA ALA A 56 -3.25 5.23 5.44
C ALA A 56 -3.60 5.43 6.92
N VAL A 57 -4.42 6.45 7.22
CA VAL A 57 -4.76 6.88 8.60
C VAL A 57 -5.43 5.78 9.44
N ASN A 58 -5.95 4.71 8.82
CA ASN A 58 -6.51 3.53 9.49
C ASN A 58 -6.27 2.25 8.65
N ALA A 59 -5.10 1.62 8.77
CA ALA A 59 -4.78 0.39 8.03
C ALA A 59 -5.34 -0.90 8.63
N VAL A 60 -6.06 -0.84 9.75
CA VAL A 60 -6.55 -2.00 10.53
C VAL A 60 -7.30 -3.03 9.69
N ASP A 61 -7.85 -2.63 8.54
CA ASP A 61 -8.69 -3.45 7.68
C ASP A 61 -8.06 -3.82 6.32
N ASP A 62 -6.77 -3.57 6.10
CA ASP A 62 -6.11 -3.79 4.80
C ASP A 62 -5.94 -5.27 4.41
N LYS A 63 -6.04 -6.17 5.39
CA LYS A 63 -5.82 -7.62 5.28
C LYS A 63 -4.59 -7.99 4.45
N LEU A 64 -3.45 -7.33 4.64
CA LEU A 64 -2.22 -7.70 3.94
C LEU A 64 -1.72 -9.10 4.36
N ASN A 65 -1.98 -9.53 5.59
CA ASN A 65 -1.80 -10.91 6.04
C ASN A 65 -2.58 -11.95 5.22
N GLU A 66 -3.72 -11.62 4.61
CA GLU A 66 -4.51 -12.58 3.84
C GLU A 66 -3.98 -12.79 2.41
N LYS A 67 -3.02 -11.96 1.95
CA LYS A 67 -2.46 -11.99 0.59
C LYS A 67 -1.34 -13.03 0.45
N LYS A 68 -1.69 -14.30 0.68
CA LYS A 68 -0.75 -15.44 0.84
C LYS A 68 0.09 -15.79 -0.39
N LYS A 69 -0.22 -15.22 -1.56
CA LYS A 69 0.43 -15.50 -2.84
C LYS A 69 1.38 -14.37 -3.29
N LEU A 70 1.51 -13.31 -2.48
CA LEU A 70 2.55 -12.32 -2.72
C LEU A 70 3.92 -12.93 -2.42
N ASP A 71 4.86 -12.68 -3.32
CA ASP A 71 6.25 -13.05 -3.14
C ASP A 71 6.99 -11.93 -2.40
N LYS A 72 6.66 -10.67 -2.75
CA LYS A 72 7.33 -9.48 -2.24
C LYS A 72 6.35 -8.32 -2.00
N LEU A 73 6.51 -7.64 -0.87
CA LEU A 73 5.78 -6.43 -0.53
C LEU A 73 6.76 -5.25 -0.38
N VAL A 74 6.49 -4.17 -1.09
CA VAL A 74 7.23 -2.91 -0.99
C VAL A 74 6.33 -1.84 -0.39
N LEU A 75 6.77 -1.23 0.71
CA LEU A 75 6.03 -0.18 1.41
C LEU A 75 6.82 1.13 1.33
N GLU A 76 6.16 2.20 0.91
CA GLU A 76 6.79 3.48 0.57
C GLU A 76 6.08 4.71 1.12
N TRP A 77 6.92 5.64 1.59
CA TRP A 77 6.55 6.94 2.15
C TRP A 77 7.13 8.06 1.29
N SER A 78 6.37 9.14 1.06
CA SER A 78 6.79 10.19 0.11
C SER A 78 7.62 11.30 0.73
N ASN A 79 7.52 11.54 2.05
CA ASN A 79 8.32 12.54 2.71
C ASN A 79 8.33 12.34 4.22
N ARG A 80 9.51 12.34 4.84
CA ARG A 80 9.63 12.39 6.30
C ARG A 80 9.66 13.83 6.73
N VAL A 81 8.62 14.27 7.42
CA VAL A 81 8.80 15.39 8.35
C VAL A 81 9.46 14.77 9.57
N ASP A 82 10.68 15.18 9.91
CA ASP A 82 11.40 14.76 11.13
C ASP A 82 10.72 15.33 12.40
N ASN A 83 9.46 14.97 12.58
CA ASN A 83 8.63 15.29 13.72
C ASN A 83 8.40 13.99 14.50
N PRO A 84 8.69 13.94 15.82
CA PRO A 84 8.46 12.75 16.65
C PRO A 84 7.07 12.13 16.51
N LYS A 85 6.03 12.95 16.28
CA LYS A 85 4.66 12.47 16.06
C LYS A 85 4.55 11.62 14.79
N ALA A 86 5.14 12.08 13.68
CA ALA A 86 5.11 11.36 12.41
C ALA A 86 5.81 10.00 12.52
N ILE A 87 6.93 9.93 13.25
CA ILE A 87 7.65 8.67 13.50
C ILE A 87 6.79 7.69 14.32
N SER A 88 6.11 8.17 15.36
CA SER A 88 5.21 7.32 16.16
C SER A 88 4.02 6.81 15.33
N ASP A 89 3.47 7.65 14.45
CA ASP A 89 2.36 7.27 13.58
C ASP A 89 2.83 6.23 12.53
N GLU A 90 4.06 6.37 12.00
CA GLU A 90 4.70 5.38 11.12
C GLU A 90 4.86 4.01 11.79
N GLU A 91 5.44 3.96 12.99
CA GLU A 91 5.66 2.71 13.73
C GLU A 91 4.34 2.01 14.06
N LYS A 92 3.35 2.79 14.48
CA LYS A 92 2.00 2.27 14.72
C LYS A 92 1.40 1.67 13.45
N LEU A 93 1.49 2.40 12.34
CA LEU A 93 0.96 1.92 11.07
C LEU A 93 1.65 0.62 10.61
N LEU A 94 2.98 0.54 10.74
CA LEU A 94 3.72 -0.67 10.41
C LEU A 94 3.29 -1.88 11.26
N ASN A 95 3.00 -1.65 12.54
CA ASN A 95 2.45 -2.68 13.43
C ASN A 95 1.03 -3.11 13.04
N ASP A 96 0.23 -2.21 12.44
CA ASP A 96 -1.14 -2.48 12.00
C ASP A 96 -1.19 -3.24 10.66
N LEU A 97 -0.28 -2.94 9.71
CA LEU A 97 -0.27 -3.54 8.35
C LEU A 97 -0.03 -5.07 8.35
N GLN A 98 0.60 -5.61 9.41
CA GLN A 98 0.88 -7.05 9.62
C GLN A 98 0.94 -7.91 8.35
N PRO A 99 1.98 -7.78 7.52
CA PRO A 99 2.08 -8.54 6.28
C PRO A 99 2.22 -10.05 6.51
N HIS A 100 1.84 -10.85 5.50
CA HIS A 100 1.86 -12.31 5.64
C HIS A 100 3.28 -12.86 5.84
N SER A 101 3.43 -13.86 6.72
CA SER A 101 4.73 -14.45 7.09
C SER A 101 5.42 -15.22 5.96
N ARG A 102 4.71 -15.58 4.89
CA ARG A 102 5.29 -16.26 3.71
C ARG A 102 5.93 -15.31 2.68
N LEU A 103 5.91 -13.99 2.90
CA LEU A 103 6.62 -13.08 2.02
C LEU A 103 8.10 -13.44 2.01
N THR A 104 8.65 -13.63 0.82
CA THR A 104 10.08 -13.90 0.65
C THR A 104 10.91 -12.67 0.98
N GLU A 105 10.37 -11.47 0.69
CA GLU A 105 11.00 -10.20 0.99
C GLU A 105 9.96 -9.15 1.41
N GLN A 106 10.25 -8.46 2.51
CA GLN A 106 9.59 -7.21 2.89
C GLN A 106 10.62 -6.08 2.74
N GLN A 107 10.32 -5.10 1.90
CA GLN A 107 11.20 -3.95 1.71
C GLN A 107 10.46 -2.66 2.07
N LEU A 108 10.97 -2.00 3.11
CA LEU A 108 10.61 -0.63 3.44
C LEU A 108 11.57 0.28 2.70
N SER A 109 11.07 1.08 1.75
CA SER A 109 11.90 2.06 1.05
C SER A 109 11.41 3.47 1.33
N LYS A 110 12.35 4.33 1.73
CA LYS A 110 12.14 5.76 1.95
C LYS A 110 12.54 6.47 0.67
N ILE A 111 11.61 7.20 0.05
CA ILE A 111 11.95 8.01 -1.11
C ILE A 111 12.22 9.42 -0.60
N TYR A 112 13.48 9.84 -0.63
CA TYR A 112 13.87 11.23 -0.42
C TYR A 112 13.80 11.96 -1.76
N THR A 113 12.70 12.67 -2.01
CA THR A 113 12.65 13.67 -3.09
C THR A 113 13.12 15.01 -2.54
N HIS A 114 14.24 15.50 -3.07
CA HIS A 114 14.83 16.82 -2.77
C HIS A 114 13.97 17.95 -3.34
#